data_AF-A0A6A4VD44-F1
#
_entry.id   AF-A0A6A4VD44-F1
#
_cell.length_a   1.000
_cell.length_b   1.000
_cell.length_c   1.000
_cell.angle_alpha   90.00
_cell.angle_beta   90.00
_cell.angle_gamma   90.00
#
_symmetry.space_group_name_H-M   'P 1'
#
loop_
_entity.id
_entity.type
_entity.pdbx_description
1 polymer ?
#
loop_
_entity_poly.entity_id
_entity_poly.type
_entity_poly.pdbx_seq_one_letter_code
_entity_poly.pdbx_strand_id
1 'polypeptide(L)' 'MAGLDVKLIPEFDGSGEDHVVDWIEKVEMVCTLQTPAAPQECVIPLRLRGGALSVYRQLPSEDKKDAEKAVAPA' A
#
# COMPACT_ATOMS: atom_id res chain seq x y z
N MET A 1 5.33 15.90 16.72
CA MET A 1 4.85 14.59 16.20
C MET A 1 5.61 14.32 14.93
N ALA A 2 6.45 13.29 14.89
CA ALA A 2 7.08 12.85 13.64
C ALA A 2 5.97 12.16 12.82
N GLY A 3 5.57 12.76 11.70
CA GLY A 3 4.63 12.13 10.78
C GLY A 3 5.31 10.98 10.04
N LEU A 4 4.52 10.06 9.48
CA LEU A 4 5.06 9.03 8.60
C LEU A 4 5.81 9.66 7.41
N ASP A 5 7.08 9.28 7.21
CA ASP A 5 7.77 9.60 5.97
C ASP A 5 7.41 8.56 4.91
N VAL A 6 6.36 8.87 4.13
CA VAL A 6 5.86 8.03 3.04
C VAL A 6 6.86 7.82 1.91
N LYS A 7 7.96 8.61 1.86
CA LYS A 7 8.99 8.50 0.81
C LYS A 7 9.90 7.30 1.03
N LEU A 8 9.91 6.72 2.23
CA LEU A 8 10.60 5.46 2.53
C LEU A 8 9.96 4.24 1.86
N ILE A 9 8.67 4.35 1.51
CA ILE A 9 7.94 3.29 0.82
C ILE A 9 8.04 3.58 -0.69
N PRO A 10 8.52 2.66 -1.53
CA PRO A 10 8.55 2.87 -2.97
C PRO A 10 7.13 2.98 -3.56
N GLU A 11 6.98 3.62 -4.72
CA GLU A 11 5.69 3.61 -5.42
C GLU A 11 5.48 2.26 -6.10
N PHE A 12 4.26 1.73 -6.04
CA PHE A 12 3.90 0.47 -6.69
C PHE A 12 2.86 0.74 -7.77
N ASP A 13 3.22 0.51 -9.04
CA ASP A 13 2.30 0.70 -10.16
C ASP A 13 1.67 -0.61 -10.67
N GLY A 14 2.14 -1.75 -10.15
CA GLY A 14 1.72 -3.09 -10.55
C GLY A 14 2.30 -3.54 -11.88
N SER A 15 3.26 -2.80 -12.45
CA SER A 15 3.93 -3.15 -13.70
C SER A 15 5.41 -3.42 -13.44
N GLY A 16 5.78 -4.69 -13.33
CA GLY A 16 7.18 -5.07 -13.15
C GLY A 16 7.39 -6.45 -12.55
N GLU A 17 8.65 -6.72 -12.21
CA GLU A 17 9.09 -7.91 -11.46
C GLU A 17 8.92 -7.74 -9.94
N ASP A 18 8.64 -6.51 -9.48
CA ASP A 18 8.40 -6.20 -8.07
C ASP A 18 7.16 -6.92 -7.57
N HIS A 19 7.37 -7.86 -6.65
CA HIS A 19 6.32 -8.67 -6.09
C HIS A 19 5.53 -7.83 -5.08
N VAL A 20 4.22 -7.74 -5.26
CA VAL A 20 3.40 -6.91 -4.36
C VAL A 20 3.54 -7.32 -2.88
N VAL A 21 3.76 -8.60 -2.61
CA VAL A 21 3.96 -9.10 -1.25
C VAL A 21 5.17 -8.43 -0.58
N ASP A 22 6.28 -8.28 -1.31
CA ASP A 22 7.50 -7.62 -0.81
C ASP A 22 7.25 -6.13 -0.55
N TRP A 23 6.49 -5.50 -1.45
CA TRP A 23 6.08 -4.11 -1.30
C TRP A 23 5.18 -3.89 -0.07
N ILE A 24 4.18 -4.75 0.15
CA ILE A 24 3.29 -4.69 1.33
C ILE A 24 4.10 -4.90 2.61
N GLU A 25 4.96 -5.92 2.67
CA GLU A 25 5.80 -6.18 3.84
C GLU A 25 6.63 -4.93 4.21
N LYS A 26 7.17 -4.25 3.20
CA LYS A 26 7.90 -2.99 3.39
C LYS A 26 7.02 -1.85 3.90
N VAL A 27 5.78 -1.72 3.41
CA VAL A 27 4.79 -0.76 3.92
C VAL A 27 4.53 -1.02 5.39
N GLU A 28 4.28 -2.28 5.77
CA GLU A 28 4.02 -2.68 7.15
C GLU A 28 5.21 -2.35 8.06
N MET A 29 6.42 -2.72 7.65
CA MET A 29 7.64 -2.41 8.40
C MET A 29 7.80 -0.90 8.64
N VAL A 30 7.64 -0.08 7.59
CA VAL A 30 7.76 1.37 7.71
C VAL A 30 6.67 1.95 8.60
N CYS A 31 5.44 1.44 8.50
CA CYS A 31 4.32 1.87 9.32
C CYS A 31 4.56 1.56 10.81
N THR A 32 4.99 0.33 11.12
CA THR A 32 5.33 -0.10 12.48
C THR A 32 6.49 0.70 13.06
N LEU A 33 7.53 0.98 12.27
CA LEU A 33 8.74 1.66 12.73
C LEU A 33 8.56 3.18 12.90
N GLN A 34 7.81 3.85 12.01
CA GLN A 34 7.67 5.30 12.05
C GLN A 34 6.45 5.78 12.83
N THR A 35 5.34 5.05 12.79
CA THR A 35 4.10 5.47 13.45
C THR A 35 3.17 4.29 13.69
N PRO A 36 3.28 3.59 14.83
CA PRO A 36 2.40 2.47 15.17
C PRO A 36 0.91 2.87 15.25
N ALA A 37 0.59 4.18 15.23
CA ALA A 37 -0.77 4.70 15.24
C ALA A 37 -1.35 4.98 13.84
N ALA A 38 -0.55 4.95 12.77
CA ALA A 38 -1.09 5.13 11.43
C ALA A 38 -1.54 3.77 10.89
N PRO A 39 -2.78 3.64 10.39
CA PRO A 39 -3.23 2.40 9.80
C PRO A 39 -2.67 2.29 8.37
N GLN A 40 -2.08 1.13 8.05
CA GLN A 40 -1.49 0.82 6.74
C GLN A 40 -2.45 1.05 5.56
N GLU A 41 -3.76 0.88 5.77
CA GLU A 41 -4.83 1.21 4.81
C GLU A 41 -4.81 2.67 4.33
N CYS A 42 -4.23 3.58 5.11
CA CYS A 42 -4.07 4.98 4.71
C CYS A 42 -2.78 5.22 3.89
N VAL A 43 -1.79 4.33 4.01
CA VAL A 43 -0.46 4.50 3.41
C VAL A 43 -0.39 3.86 2.02
N ILE A 44 -1.00 2.69 1.89
CA ILE A 44 -1.07 1.91 0.66
C ILE A 44 -1.62 2.75 -0.51
N PRO A 45 -2.82 3.36 -0.45
CA PRO A 45 -3.33 4.18 -1.54
C PRO A 45 -2.46 5.40 -1.90
N LEU A 46 -1.66 5.92 -0.95
CA LEU A 46 -0.77 7.06 -1.21
C LEU A 46 0.47 6.67 -2.02
N ARG A 47 0.81 5.38 -2.05
CA ARG A 47 1.99 4.85 -2.72
C ARG A 47 1.65 3.95 -3.92
N LEU A 48 0.36 3.68 -4.16
CA LEU A 48 -0.10 3.07 -5.39
C LEU A 48 -0.08 4.07 -6.56
N ARG A 49 0.35 3.62 -7.74
CA ARG A 49 0.35 4.39 -8.99
C ARG A 49 -0.21 3.54 -10.13
N GLY A 50 -0.39 4.14 -11.31
CA GLY A 50 -0.68 3.41 -12.55
C GLY A 50 -1.87 2.44 -12.46
N GLY A 51 -1.64 1.20 -12.89
CA GLY A 51 -2.65 0.14 -12.90
C GLY A 51 -3.11 -0.24 -11.50
N ALA A 52 -2.17 -0.34 -10.54
CA ALA A 52 -2.48 -0.72 -9.17
C ALA A 52 -3.40 0.28 -8.45
N LEU A 53 -3.20 1.59 -8.66
CA LEU A 53 -4.12 2.60 -8.12
C LEU A 53 -5.50 2.54 -8.77
N SER A 54 -5.57 2.25 -10.06
CA SER A 54 -6.84 2.07 -10.78
C SER A 54 -7.61 0.86 -10.26
N VAL A 55 -6.94 -0.25 -9.97
CA VAL A 55 -7.55 -1.45 -9.34
C VAL A 55 -8.03 -1.10 -7.93
N TYR A 56 -7.18 -0.51 -7.10
CA TYR A 56 -7.54 -0.12 -5.74
C TYR A 56 -8.76 0.82 -5.69
N ARG A 57 -8.87 1.77 -6.62
CA ARG A 57 -10.03 2.67 -6.70
C ARG A 57 -11.33 1.95 -7.03
N GLN A 58 -11.26 0.93 -7.89
CA GLN A 58 -12.42 0.14 -8.32
C GLN A 58 -12.93 -0.82 -7.23
N LEU A 59 -12.14 -1.11 -6.21
CA LEU A 59 -12.57 -1.93 -5.09
C LEU A 59 -13.61 -1.20 -4.21
N PRO A 60 -14.61 -1.93 -3.69
CA PRO A 60 -15.54 -1.38 -2.72
C PRO A 60 -14.83 -1.04 -1.40
N SER A 61 -15.42 -0.15 -0.62
CA SER A 61 -14.83 0.35 0.64
C SER A 61 -14.55 -0.74 1.66
N GLU A 62 -15.29 -1.84 1.61
CA GLU A 62 -15.08 -3.03 2.45
C GLU A 62 -13.78 -3.76 2.07
N ASP A 63 -13.49 -3.94 0.79
CA ASP A 63 -12.25 -4.58 0.31
C ASP A 63 -11.01 -3.65 0.38
N LYS A 64 -11.20 -2.33 0.51
CA LYS A 64 -10.11 -1.36 0.68
C LYS A 64 -9.41 -1.44 2.05
N LYS A 65 -10.07 -2.09 3.02
CA LYS A 65 -9.54 -2.36 4.37
C LYS A 65 -8.58 -3.55 4.36
N ASP A 66 -8.79 -4.49 3.44
CA ASP A 66 -8.01 -5.71 3.27
C ASP A 66 -7.01 -5.52 2.11
N ALA A 67 -5.90 -4.82 2.38
CA ALA A 67 -4.97 -4.42 1.33
C ALA A 67 -4.25 -5.59 0.63
N GLU A 68 -4.10 -6.73 1.29
CA GLU A 68 -3.64 -7.98 0.68
C GLU A 68 -4.62 -8.52 -0.37
N LYS A 69 -5.92 -8.33 -0.16
CA LYS A 69 -6.96 -8.73 -1.12
C LYS A 69 -7.05 -7.77 -2.30
N ALA A 70 -6.69 -6.51 -2.08
CA ALA A 70 -6.79 -5.44 -3.06
C ALA A 70 -5.81 -5.55 -4.25
N VAL A 71 -4.81 -6.43 -4.15
CA VAL A 71 -3.73 -6.53 -5.14
C VAL A 71 -3.57 -7.92 -5.77
N ALA A 72 -4.45 -8.86 -5.44
CA ALA A 72 -4.50 -10.12 -6.16
C ALA A 72 -5.05 -9.87 -7.58
N PRO A 73 -4.30 -10.18 -8.65
CA PRO A 73 -4.87 -10.22 -9.99
C PRO A 73 -5.89 -11.36 -10.08
N ALA A 74 -7.02 -11.09 -10.74
CA ALA A 74 -7.99 -12.11 -11.16
C ALA A 74 -7.40 -13.06 -12.22
#